data_AF-A0AA41V6Z1-F1
#
_entry.id   AF-A0AA41V6Z1-F1
#
_cell.length_a   1.000
_cell.length_b   1.000
_cell.length_c   1.000
_cell.angle_alpha   90.00
_cell.angle_beta   90.00
_cell.angle_gamma   90.00
#
_symmetry.space_group_name_H-M   'P 1'
#
loop_
_entity.id
_entity.type
_entity.pdbx_description
1 polymer ?
#
loop_
_entity_poly.entity_id
_entity_poly.type
_entity_poly.pdbx_seq_one_letter_code
_entity_poly.pdbx_strand_id
1 'polypeptide(L)'
;MPMFKTPFNGYSVQFSPFYEHRLAVATSQNFVIIGNGRIHVIDFTNPSSTMTEISSFETSDGVYDLTWSEENDNLLVAAIADGSVKLYDLGLPPNSK
;
A
#
# COMPACT_ATOMS: atom_id res chain seq x y z
N MET A 1 0.99 22.05 0.20
CA MET A 1 1.50 20.85 -0.50
C MET A 1 0.50 19.74 -0.29
N PRO A 2 0.19 18.91 -1.30
CA PRO A 2 -0.60 17.69 -1.13
C PRO A 2 -0.05 16.86 0.04
N MET A 3 -0.93 16.32 0.89
CA MET A 3 -0.48 15.36 1.90
C MET A 3 -1.52 14.26 2.13
N PHE A 4 -1.03 13.04 2.25
CA PHE A 4 -1.77 11.91 2.79
C PHE A 4 -1.35 11.69 4.25
N LYS A 5 -2.32 11.52 5.15
CA LYS A 5 -2.05 11.25 6.57
C LYS A 5 -2.55 9.87 6.93
N THR A 6 -1.73 9.12 7.66
CA THR A 6 -2.04 7.80 8.19
C THR A 6 -1.52 7.70 9.63
N PRO A 7 -2.17 6.95 10.54
CA PRO A 7 -1.65 6.72 11.88
C PRO A 7 -0.48 5.72 11.93
N PHE A 8 -0.09 5.16 10.78
CA PHE A 8 0.98 4.18 10.64
C PHE A 8 2.29 4.87 10.20
N ASN A 9 3.43 4.24 10.50
CA ASN A 9 4.75 4.68 10.05
C ASN A 9 5.01 4.16 8.64
N GLY A 10 5.47 5.00 7.71
CA GLY A 10 5.82 4.59 6.35
C GLY A 10 7.19 3.91 6.27
N TYR A 11 7.26 2.80 5.53
CA TYR A 11 8.47 2.00 5.35
C TYR A 11 8.95 1.93 3.90
N SER A 12 8.01 1.77 2.96
CA SER A 12 8.33 1.70 1.53
C SER A 12 7.24 2.40 0.71
N VAL A 13 7.63 2.93 -0.44
CA VAL A 13 6.74 3.54 -1.42
C VAL A 13 7.19 3.13 -2.82
N GLN A 14 6.23 2.73 -3.66
CA GLN A 14 6.51 2.45 -5.07
C GLN A 14 5.39 2.99 -5.96
N PHE A 15 5.77 3.68 -7.03
CA PHE A 15 4.85 4.10 -8.08
C PHE A 15 4.40 2.88 -8.88
N SER A 16 3.16 2.92 -9.36
CA SER A 16 2.66 1.93 -10.31
C SER A 16 3.44 2.03 -11.63
N PRO A 17 3.85 0.91 -12.24
CA PRO A 17 4.48 0.91 -13.56
C PRO A 17 3.49 1.24 -14.69
N PHE A 18 2.17 1.17 -14.41
CA PHE A 18 1.11 1.42 -15.40
C PHE A 18 0.51 2.82 -15.29
N TYR A 19 0.45 3.39 -14.08
CA TYR A 19 -0.22 4.67 -13.82
C TYR A 19 0.71 5.65 -13.10
N GLU A 20 1.13 6.71 -13.80
CA GLU A 20 2.04 7.74 -13.27
C GLU A 20 1.52 8.45 -11.99
N HIS A 21 0.20 8.45 -11.81
CA HIS A 21 -0.50 9.12 -10.73
C HIS A 21 -0.86 8.17 -9.57
N ARG A 22 -0.37 6.92 -9.59
CA ARG A 22 -0.68 5.91 -8.58
C ARG A 22 0.59 5.44 -7.90
N LEU A 23 0.51 5.30 -6.58
CA LEU A 23 1.57 4.70 -5.78
C LEU A 23 0.99 3.80 -4.70
N ALA A 24 1.78 2.84 -4.25
CA ALA A 24 1.49 2.02 -3.09
C ALA A 24 2.46 2.38 -1.95
N VAL A 25 1.97 2.35 -0.71
CA VAL A 25 2.75 2.65 0.49
C VAL A 25 2.63 1.51 1.49
N ALA A 26 3.77 0.94 1.88
CA ALA A 26 3.88 -0.01 2.99
C ALA A 26 3.97 0.77 4.30
N THR A 27 3.08 0.46 5.24
CA THR A 27 3.07 1.13 6.54
C THR A 27 2.87 0.16 7.69
N SER A 28 3.32 0.56 8.88
CA SER A 28 3.34 -0.28 10.08
C SER A 28 3.11 0.48 11.37
N GLN A 29 2.40 -0.13 12.31
CA GLN A 29 2.26 0.40 13.67
C GLN A 29 3.55 0.24 14.46
N ASN A 30 3.73 1.11 15.45
CA ASN A 30 4.81 1.07 16.45
C ASN A 30 6.20 0.75 15.86
N PHE A 31 6.54 1.36 14.72
CA PHE A 31 7.84 1.19 14.05
C PHE A 31 8.22 -0.28 13.78
N VAL A 32 7.22 -1.13 13.51
CA VAL A 32 7.37 -2.58 13.28
C VAL A 32 8.04 -3.32 14.45
N ILE A 33 7.99 -2.76 15.66
CA ILE A 33 8.39 -3.49 16.87
C ILE A 33 7.26 -4.44 17.26
N ILE A 34 6.02 -3.98 17.14
CA ILE A 34 4.81 -4.75 17.43
C ILE A 34 3.59 -4.13 16.73
N GLY A 35 2.65 -4.97 16.29
CA GLY A 35 1.35 -4.54 15.79
C GLY A 35 1.22 -4.64 14.27
N ASN A 36 0.06 -4.21 13.81
CA ASN A 36 -0.42 -4.46 12.46
C ASN A 36 0.26 -3.56 11.43
N GLY A 37 0.22 -4.01 10.18
CA GLY A 37 0.59 -3.23 9.01
C GLY A 37 -0.61 -2.86 8.17
N ARG A 38 -0.43 -1.86 7.30
CA ARG A 38 -1.42 -1.48 6.29
C ARG A 38 -0.72 -1.12 4.99
N ILE A 39 -1.24 -1.64 3.89
CA ILE A 39 -0.87 -1.24 2.54
C ILE A 39 -1.88 -0.18 2.09
N HIS A 40 -1.40 0.96 1.64
CA HIS A 40 -2.23 2.03 1.08
C HIS A 40 -1.97 2.15 -0.41
N VAL A 41 -3.02 2.12 -1.24
CA VAL A 41 -2.93 2.46 -2.66
C VAL A 41 -3.49 3.86 -2.82
N ILE A 42 -2.65 4.78 -3.25
CA ILE A 42 -2.94 6.20 -3.31
C ILE A 42 -2.93 6.64 -4.77
N ASP A 43 -3.92 7.45 -5.13
CA ASP A 43 -4.05 8.08 -6.43
C ASP A 43 -4.05 9.61 -6.27
N PHE A 44 -3.38 10.31 -7.17
CA PHE A 44 -3.25 11.76 -7.18
C PHE A 44 -3.52 12.40 -8.56
N THR A 45 -4.47 11.85 -9.34
CA THR A 45 -4.95 12.48 -10.59
C THR A 45 -5.22 14.00 -10.43
N ASN A 46 -4.47 14.80 -11.21
CA ASN A 46 -4.37 16.27 -11.37
C ASN A 46 -5.70 17.08 -11.25
N PRO A 47 -5.77 18.41 -10.91
CA PRO A 47 -4.79 19.37 -10.37
C PRO A 47 -5.11 19.86 -8.94
N SER A 48 -6.08 19.26 -8.25
CA SER A 48 -6.52 19.72 -6.91
C SER A 48 -5.52 19.45 -5.79
N SER A 49 -4.32 18.96 -6.12
CA SER A 49 -3.25 18.69 -5.14
C SER A 49 -3.70 17.75 -4.01
N THR A 50 -4.66 16.85 -4.27
CA THR A 50 -5.26 16.01 -3.24
C THR A 50 -4.89 14.55 -3.49
N MET A 51 -4.22 13.93 -2.52
CA MET A 51 -3.89 12.51 -2.53
C MET A 51 -5.09 11.74 -1.95
N THR A 52 -5.59 10.75 -2.67
CA THR A 52 -6.76 9.96 -2.25
C THR A 52 -6.41 8.48 -2.14
N GLU A 53 -6.88 7.80 -1.10
CA GLU A 53 -6.73 6.35 -0.97
C GLU A 53 -7.82 5.66 -1.82
N ILE A 54 -7.40 4.89 -2.82
CA ILE A 54 -8.30 4.13 -3.70
C ILE A 54 -8.48 2.68 -3.25
N SER A 55 -7.52 2.14 -2.51
CA SER A 55 -7.61 0.80 -1.91
C SER A 55 -6.67 0.70 -0.70
N SER A 56 -6.98 -0.23 0.21
CA SER A 56 -6.10 -0.52 1.33
C SER A 56 -6.25 -1.96 1.81
N PHE A 57 -5.16 -2.55 2.29
CA PHE A 57 -5.13 -3.90 2.83
C PHE A 57 -4.54 -3.90 4.24
N GLU A 58 -5.30 -4.40 5.20
CA GLU A 58 -4.81 -4.58 6.57
C GLU A 58 -4.08 -5.92 6.70
N THR A 59 -3.06 -5.94 7.54
CA THR A 59 -2.22 -7.10 7.79
C THR A 59 -2.07 -7.32 9.28
N SER A 60 -1.94 -8.57 9.71
CA SER A 60 -1.81 -8.92 11.14
C SER A 60 -0.52 -8.41 11.77
N ASP A 61 0.53 -8.27 10.96
CA ASP A 61 1.88 -7.83 11.34
C ASP A 61 2.34 -6.72 10.40
N GLY A 62 3.38 -5.96 10.76
CA GLY A 62 3.86 -4.82 9.97
C GLY A 62 4.25 -5.18 8.52
N VAL A 63 4.09 -4.22 7.62
CA VAL A 63 4.58 -4.29 6.24
C VAL A 63 5.93 -3.57 6.15
N TYR A 64 6.97 -4.27 5.70
CA TYR A 64 8.32 -3.70 5.53
C TYR A 64 8.54 -3.13 4.14
N ASP A 65 8.09 -3.85 3.12
CA ASP A 65 8.31 -3.47 1.73
C ASP A 65 7.15 -3.98 0.87
N LEU A 66 6.98 -3.38 -0.31
CA LEU A 66 6.01 -3.82 -1.31
C LEU A 66 6.54 -3.60 -2.72
N THR A 67 5.99 -4.35 -3.67
CA THR A 67 6.20 -4.07 -5.08
C THR A 67 4.98 -4.35 -5.94
N TRP A 68 4.75 -3.53 -6.97
CA TRP A 68 3.76 -3.77 -8.00
C TRP A 68 4.18 -4.93 -8.91
N SER A 69 3.20 -5.64 -9.45
CA SER A 69 3.45 -6.49 -10.61
C SER A 69 3.76 -5.63 -11.84
N GLU A 70 4.75 -6.04 -12.62
CA GLU A 70 5.09 -5.40 -13.90
C GLU A 70 4.23 -5.94 -15.08
N GLU A 71 3.42 -6.97 -14.82
CA GLU A 71 2.59 -7.66 -15.82
C GLU A 71 1.08 -7.46 -15.59
N ASN A 72 0.69 -7.00 -14.39
CA ASN A 72 -0.72 -6.82 -14.02
C ASN A 72 -0.89 -5.59 -13.12
N ASP A 73 -1.72 -4.66 -13.56
CA ASP A 73 -1.95 -3.36 -12.95
C ASP A 73 -2.76 -3.39 -11.64
N ASN A 74 -3.37 -4.52 -11.33
CA ASN A 74 -4.15 -4.74 -10.11
C ASN A 74 -3.41 -5.54 -9.05
N LEU A 75 -2.23 -6.09 -9.36
CA LEU A 75 -1.50 -6.96 -8.44
C LEU A 75 -0.32 -6.24 -7.79
N LEU A 76 -0.17 -6.44 -6.49
CA LEU A 76 1.04 -6.07 -5.75
C LEU A 76 1.40 -7.15 -4.74
N VAL A 77 2.67 -7.23 -4.40
CA VAL A 77 3.21 -8.14 -3.39
C VAL A 77 3.75 -7.32 -2.23
N ALA A 78 3.60 -7.81 -1.00
CA ALA A 78 4.18 -7.17 0.18
C ALA A 78 4.92 -8.17 1.09
N ALA A 79 6.02 -7.70 1.68
CA ALA A 79 6.81 -8.41 2.67
C ALA A 79 6.32 -8.05 4.08
N ILE A 80 5.86 -9.06 4.82
CA ILE A 80 5.21 -8.91 6.12
C ILE A 80 6.16 -9.35 7.24
N ALA A 81 6.03 -8.74 8.42
CA ALA A 81 6.92 -8.99 9.55
C ALA A 81 6.81 -10.39 10.18
N ASP A 82 5.75 -11.15 9.85
CA ASP A 82 5.63 -12.59 10.15
C ASP A 82 6.55 -13.48 9.27
N GLY A 83 7.33 -12.89 8.37
CA GLY A 83 8.21 -13.57 7.43
C GLY A 83 7.52 -14.05 6.14
N SER A 84 6.22 -13.78 5.99
CA SER A 84 5.48 -14.10 4.77
C SER A 84 5.63 -13.04 3.68
N VAL A 85 5.42 -13.48 2.44
CA VAL A 85 5.25 -12.62 1.26
C VAL A 85 3.86 -12.88 0.73
N LYS A 86 3.02 -11.84 0.68
CA LYS A 86 1.59 -11.95 0.34
C LYS A 86 1.29 -11.17 -0.94
N LEU A 87 0.47 -11.76 -1.81
CA LEU A 87 -0.05 -11.13 -3.02
C LEU A 87 -1.42 -10.50 -2.72
N TYR A 88 -1.61 -9.27 -3.19
CA TYR A 88 -2.84 -8.49 -3.03
C TYR A 88 -3.36 -8.12 -4.41
N ASP A 89 -4.68 -8.20 -4.58
CA ASP A 89 -5.38 -7.89 -5.82
C ASP A 89 -6.39 -6.77 -5.57
N LEU A 90 -6.19 -5.64 -6.26
CA LEU A 90 -7.04 -4.46 -6.20
C LEU A 90 -8.38 -4.66 -6.91
N GLY A 91 -8.48 -5.62 -7.84
CA GLY A 91 -9.69 -5.92 -8.58
C GLY A 91 -10.71 -6.74 -7.78
N LEU A 92 -10.31 -7.29 -6.63
CA LEU A 92 -11.20 -8.05 -5.76
C LEU A 92 -12.11 -7.13 -4.94
N PRO A 93 -13.36 -7.55 -4.64
CA PRO A 93 -14.21 -6.85 -3.70
C PRO A 93 -13.53 -6.64 -2.33
N PRO A 94 -13.78 -5.53 -1.62
CA PRO A 94 -13.09 -5.16 -0.37
C PRO A 94 -13.11 -6.18 0.78
N ASN A 95 -13.99 -7.19 0.71
CA ASN A 95 -14.17 -8.23 1.73
C ASN A 95 -13.73 -9.62 1.30
N SER A 96 -13.01 -9.73 0.18
CA SER A 96 -12.45 -11.00 -0.29
C SER A 96 -11.22 -11.29 0.56
N LYS A 97 -11.39 -12.08 1.63
CA LYS A 97 -10.30 -12.52 2.50
C LYS A 97 -9.47 -13.61 1.85
#